data_AF-A0A7Y7AZT0-F1
#
_entry.id   AF-A0A7Y7AZT0-F1
#
_cell.length_a   1.000
_cell.length_b   1.000
_cell.length_c   1.000
_cell.angle_alpha   90.00
_cell.angle_beta   90.00
_cell.angle_gamma   90.00
#
_symmetry.space_group_name_H-M   'P 1'
#
loop_
_entity.id
_entity.type
_entity.pdbx_description
1 polymer ?
#
loop_
_entity_poly.entity_id
_entity_poly.type
_entity_poly.pdbx_seq_one_letter_code
_entity_poly.pdbx_strand_id
1 'polypeptide(L)'
;MLHTLHYTAGNAAVAQMLTVQRAPTVRDAATAEQMIEALEASGHSGDDAYGLMGHLTREAFPPGPGQSPFDMNDHIKSAGQARIAPIKARQSAQLLDKKWTIRHYSGADRSRPPTFNDIASTYDNALAGRVSSHTNMADWRSLGNIKFTFYLVAIDGRVPKRPFLNDVHWYAEWNLDDIRDCWFSRDLLGSMSKARDAGEAQSALADVKAFRGSGTEIKKILAASVFGAGNDPAEALDNVVGGAFELKVPGGLPVTRWERKT
;
A
#
# COMPACT_ATOMS: atom_id res chain seq x y z
N MET A 1 -71.21 -18.61 -43.54
CA MET A 1 -70.24 -18.44 -42.44
C MET A 1 -69.24 -17.36 -42.84
N LEU A 2 -68.79 -16.59 -41.86
CA LEU A 2 -68.20 -15.25 -41.95
C LEU A 2 -66.89 -15.09 -42.76
N HIS A 3 -66.70 -13.85 -43.24
CA HIS A 3 -65.49 -13.15 -43.67
C HIS A 3 -64.28 -13.26 -42.71
N THR A 4 -63.05 -13.04 -43.19
CA THR A 4 -62.27 -11.76 -43.09
C THR A 4 -60.80 -11.94 -43.52
N LEU A 5 -60.24 -10.92 -44.17
CA LEU A 5 -58.84 -10.71 -44.57
C LEU A 5 -57.96 -10.21 -43.40
N HIS A 6 -56.63 -10.30 -43.60
CA HIS A 6 -55.57 -9.34 -43.20
C HIS A 6 -54.48 -9.73 -42.20
N TYR A 7 -53.27 -9.35 -42.66
CA TYR A 7 -52.17 -8.68 -41.98
C TYR A 7 -51.04 -9.48 -41.31
N THR A 8 -49.86 -9.27 -41.90
CA THR A 8 -48.52 -9.41 -41.36
C THR A 8 -48.31 -8.58 -40.08
N ALA A 9 -47.79 -9.23 -39.03
CA ALA A 9 -46.88 -8.68 -38.03
C ALA A 9 -46.23 -9.91 -37.36
N GLY A 10 -44.93 -10.15 -37.45
CA GLY A 10 -43.93 -9.25 -36.87
C GLY A 10 -43.80 -9.45 -35.35
N ASN A 11 -43.91 -10.67 -34.82
CA ASN A 11 -43.54 -10.95 -33.42
C ASN A 11 -42.06 -11.33 -33.32
N ALA A 12 -41.20 -10.41 -33.76
CA ALA A 12 -39.89 -10.21 -33.16
C ALA A 12 -40.13 -9.46 -31.84
N ALA A 13 -40.72 -10.15 -30.86
CA ALA A 13 -41.04 -9.61 -29.56
C ALA A 13 -40.29 -10.42 -28.50
N VAL A 14 -39.21 -9.80 -28.05
CA VAL A 14 -38.61 -9.95 -26.72
C VAL A 14 -37.83 -11.24 -26.44
N ALA A 15 -36.78 -11.45 -27.23
CA ALA A 15 -35.55 -12.06 -26.72
C ALA A 15 -34.52 -10.95 -26.41
N GLN A 16 -34.90 -9.94 -25.63
CA GLN A 16 -33.91 -9.19 -24.88
C GLN A 16 -33.65 -10.00 -23.61
N MET A 17 -32.77 -10.99 -23.72
CA MET A 17 -32.01 -11.44 -22.57
C MET A 17 -31.29 -10.20 -22.06
N LEU A 18 -31.81 -9.62 -20.97
CA LEU A 18 -31.01 -8.86 -20.03
C LEU A 18 -29.89 -9.81 -19.60
N THR A 19 -28.76 -9.78 -20.29
CA THR A 19 -27.49 -10.16 -19.69
C THR A 19 -27.32 -9.23 -18.50
N VAL A 20 -27.75 -9.70 -17.33
CA VAL A 20 -27.30 -9.13 -16.06
C VAL A 20 -25.80 -9.28 -16.10
N GLN A 21 -25.10 -8.20 -16.47
CA GLN A 21 -23.66 -8.15 -16.32
C GLN A 21 -23.41 -8.35 -14.83
N ARG A 22 -22.87 -9.51 -14.49
CA ARG A 22 -22.45 -9.81 -13.12
C ARG A 22 -21.38 -8.78 -12.76
N ALA A 23 -21.51 -8.16 -11.59
CA ALA A 23 -20.49 -7.24 -11.10
C ALA A 23 -19.09 -7.90 -11.20
N PRO A 24 -18.05 -7.14 -11.59
CA PRO A 24 -16.70 -7.67 -11.67
C PRO A 24 -16.27 -8.25 -10.32
N THR A 25 -15.47 -9.32 -10.35
CA THR A 25 -14.78 -9.77 -9.14
C THR A 25 -13.48 -8.98 -8.98
N VAL A 26 -12.93 -8.94 -7.77
CA VAL A 26 -11.60 -8.39 -7.47
C VAL A 26 -10.54 -8.99 -8.41
N ARG A 27 -10.66 -10.28 -8.70
CA ARG A 27 -9.74 -11.02 -9.58
C ARG A 27 -9.86 -10.63 -11.05
N ASP A 28 -11.04 -10.22 -11.48
CA ASP A 28 -11.33 -9.91 -12.89
C ASP A 28 -11.22 -8.40 -13.22
N ALA A 29 -11.29 -7.52 -12.22
CA ALA A 29 -11.21 -6.06 -12.36
C ALA A 29 -9.97 -5.53 -13.14
N ALA A 30 -10.12 -5.18 -14.41
CA ALA A 30 -9.02 -4.67 -15.22
C ALA A 30 -8.67 -3.20 -14.95
N THR A 31 -9.58 -2.46 -14.31
CA THR A 31 -9.41 -1.04 -13.99
C THR A 31 -9.68 -0.76 -12.51
N ALA A 32 -9.27 0.42 -12.05
CA ALA A 32 -9.50 0.85 -10.68
C ALA A 32 -11.01 0.99 -10.39
N GLU A 33 -11.78 1.48 -11.36
CA GLU A 33 -13.24 1.60 -11.27
C GLU A 33 -13.90 0.23 -11.10
N GLN A 34 -13.49 -0.76 -11.90
CA GLN A 34 -14.00 -2.13 -11.77
C GLN A 34 -13.62 -2.76 -10.44
N MET A 35 -12.45 -2.42 -9.89
CA MET A 35 -12.05 -2.91 -8.56
C MET A 35 -12.91 -2.28 -7.46
N ILE A 36 -13.15 -0.98 -7.54
CA ILE A 36 -14.03 -0.28 -6.60
C ILE A 36 -15.43 -0.90 -6.63
N GLU A 37 -16.00 -1.10 -7.83
CA GLU A 37 -17.31 -1.77 -8.00
C GLU A 37 -17.30 -3.18 -7.41
N ALA A 38 -16.24 -3.96 -7.65
CA ALA A 38 -16.08 -5.30 -7.10
C ALA A 38 -16.05 -5.30 -5.57
N LEU A 39 -15.36 -4.33 -4.96
CA LEU A 39 -15.26 -4.17 -3.52
C LEU A 39 -16.56 -3.69 -2.89
N GLU A 40 -17.33 -2.84 -3.57
CA GLU A 40 -18.67 -2.44 -3.14
C GLU A 40 -19.62 -3.64 -3.19
N ALA A 41 -19.61 -4.40 -4.30
CA ALA A 41 -20.45 -5.57 -4.48
C ALA A 41 -20.12 -6.70 -3.47
N SER A 42 -18.85 -6.83 -3.07
CA SER A 42 -18.42 -7.81 -2.08
C SER A 42 -18.58 -7.32 -0.62
N GLY A 43 -18.96 -6.06 -0.41
CA GLY A 43 -19.12 -5.46 0.92
C GLY A 43 -17.80 -5.07 1.60
N HIS A 44 -16.67 -5.11 0.89
CA HIS A 44 -15.33 -4.80 1.40
C HIS A 44 -14.87 -3.36 1.12
N SER A 45 -15.64 -2.54 0.41
CA SER A 45 -15.30 -1.13 0.14
C SER A 45 -15.16 -0.29 1.43
N GLY A 46 -15.82 -0.71 2.52
CA GLY A 46 -15.74 -0.08 3.85
C GLY A 46 -14.56 -0.52 4.72
N ASP A 47 -13.84 -1.57 4.33
CA ASP A 47 -12.73 -2.10 5.14
C ASP A 47 -11.59 -1.08 5.29
N ASP A 48 -10.89 -1.12 6.42
CA ASP A 48 -9.63 -0.37 6.55
C ASP A 48 -8.54 -0.94 5.62
N ALA A 49 -7.39 -0.27 5.56
CA ALA A 49 -6.30 -0.67 4.65
C ALA A 49 -5.81 -2.11 4.88
N TYR A 50 -5.81 -2.59 6.12
CA TYR A 50 -5.32 -3.94 6.45
C TYR A 50 -6.38 -5.02 6.22
N GLY A 51 -7.65 -4.73 6.53
CA GLY A 51 -8.78 -5.60 6.18
C GLY A 51 -8.85 -5.81 4.68
N LEU A 52 -8.71 -4.73 3.92
CA LEU A 52 -8.73 -4.77 2.47
C LEU A 52 -7.50 -5.48 1.90
N MET A 53 -6.31 -5.26 2.45
CA MET A 53 -5.11 -6.02 2.07
C MET A 53 -5.30 -7.54 2.31
N GLY A 54 -5.86 -7.94 3.45
CA GLY A 54 -6.18 -9.34 3.72
C GLY A 54 -7.19 -9.92 2.73
N HIS A 55 -8.26 -9.18 2.44
CA HIS A 55 -9.26 -9.59 1.45
C HIS A 55 -8.65 -9.74 0.04
N LEU A 56 -7.97 -8.71 -0.45
CA LEU A 56 -7.41 -8.70 -1.81
C LEU A 56 -6.37 -9.80 -2.01
N THR A 57 -5.50 -10.03 -1.02
CA THR A 57 -4.47 -11.06 -1.14
C THR A 57 -5.03 -12.49 -1.06
N ARG A 58 -6.08 -12.73 -0.28
CA ARG A 58 -6.81 -14.02 -0.30
C ARG A 58 -7.44 -14.31 -1.67
N GLU A 59 -8.04 -13.30 -2.28
CA GLU A 59 -8.67 -13.42 -3.61
C GLU A 59 -7.61 -13.57 -4.72
N ALA A 60 -6.48 -12.89 -4.60
CA ALA A 60 -5.39 -12.95 -5.56
C ALA A 60 -4.65 -14.29 -5.53
N PHE A 61 -4.51 -14.90 -4.35
CA PHE A 61 -3.75 -16.14 -4.12
C PHE A 61 -4.63 -17.24 -3.53
N PRO A 62 -5.54 -17.83 -4.33
CA PRO A 62 -6.40 -18.90 -3.85
C PRO A 62 -5.57 -20.13 -3.44
N PRO A 63 -5.99 -20.88 -2.40
CA PRO A 63 -5.29 -22.10 -2.01
C PRO A 63 -5.49 -23.22 -3.03
N GLY A 64 -4.39 -23.85 -3.43
CA GLY A 64 -4.42 -25.12 -4.16
C GLY A 64 -4.83 -26.31 -3.26
N PRO A 65 -5.01 -27.51 -3.84
CA PRO A 65 -5.35 -28.71 -3.07
C PRO A 65 -4.36 -28.96 -1.93
N GLY A 66 -4.86 -28.98 -0.69
CA GLY A 66 -4.06 -29.21 0.52
C GLY A 66 -3.25 -28.00 1.02
N GLN A 67 -3.37 -26.83 0.39
CA GLN A 67 -2.73 -25.60 0.86
C GLN A 67 -3.63 -24.87 1.88
N SER A 68 -2.99 -24.20 2.85
CA SER A 68 -3.70 -23.24 3.71
C SER A 68 -3.97 -21.93 2.97
N PRO A 69 -5.04 -21.20 3.30
CA PRO A 69 -5.27 -19.86 2.78
C PRO A 69 -4.08 -18.93 3.07
N PHE A 70 -3.84 -17.98 2.18
CA PHE A 70 -2.83 -16.94 2.37
C PHE A 70 -3.49 -15.66 2.90
N ASP A 71 -2.94 -15.07 3.96
CA ASP A 71 -3.26 -13.71 4.41
C ASP A 71 -1.95 -12.95 4.62
N MET A 72 -1.78 -11.84 3.90
CA MET A 72 -0.60 -10.98 4.05
C MET A 72 -0.41 -10.47 5.48
N ASN A 73 -1.48 -10.27 6.24
CA ASN A 73 -1.39 -9.80 7.62
C ASN A 73 -0.63 -10.77 8.53
N ASP A 74 -0.67 -12.09 8.26
CA ASP A 74 0.05 -13.10 9.03
C ASP A 74 1.57 -12.99 8.86
N HIS A 75 2.03 -12.31 7.81
CA HIS A 75 3.44 -12.08 7.52
C HIS A 75 3.97 -10.74 8.05
N ILE A 76 3.12 -9.95 8.73
CA ILE A 76 3.49 -8.65 9.29
C ILE A 76 3.64 -8.77 10.81
N LYS A 77 4.85 -8.53 11.33
CA LYS A 77 5.14 -8.65 12.76
C LYS A 77 4.62 -7.42 13.51
N SER A 78 4.01 -7.63 14.67
CA SER A 78 3.67 -6.52 15.57
C SER A 78 4.95 -5.88 16.12
N ALA A 79 5.10 -4.58 15.89
CA ALA A 79 6.25 -3.81 16.35
C ALA A 79 6.32 -3.73 17.87
N GLY A 80 5.17 -3.56 18.54
CA GLY A 80 5.08 -3.56 20.01
C GLY A 80 5.48 -4.88 20.67
N GLN A 81 5.45 -5.99 19.92
CA GLN A 81 5.87 -7.31 20.38
C GLN A 81 7.32 -7.66 19.98
N ALA A 82 7.99 -6.80 19.21
CA ALA A 82 9.36 -7.04 18.77
C ALA A 82 10.33 -7.01 19.95
N ARG A 83 11.03 -8.12 20.18
CA ARG A 83 12.05 -8.21 21.24
C ARG A 83 13.34 -7.52 20.79
N ILE A 84 13.68 -6.43 21.47
CA ILE A 84 14.98 -5.76 21.31
C ILE A 84 15.90 -6.23 22.44
N ALA A 85 17.04 -6.81 22.08
CA ALA A 85 18.03 -7.24 23.07
C ALA A 85 18.50 -6.04 23.91
N PRO A 86 18.65 -6.17 25.25
CA PRO A 86 19.02 -5.05 26.12
C PRO A 86 20.29 -4.31 25.69
N ILE A 87 21.28 -5.04 25.17
CA ILE A 87 22.51 -4.46 24.65
C ILE A 87 22.25 -3.55 23.44
N LYS A 88 21.39 -3.97 22.51
CA LYS A 88 21.00 -3.16 21.35
C LYS A 88 20.20 -1.94 21.76
N ALA A 89 19.28 -2.09 22.71
CA ALA A 89 18.50 -0.96 23.25
C ALA A 89 19.42 0.11 23.87
N ARG A 90 20.44 -0.31 24.64
CA ARG A 90 21.43 0.62 25.20
C ARG A 90 22.27 1.29 24.11
N GLN A 91 22.70 0.53 23.11
CA GLN A 91 23.55 1.04 22.03
C GLN A 91 22.80 1.98 21.08
N SER A 92 21.49 1.78 20.89
CA SER A 92 20.68 2.62 20.01
C SER A 92 20.13 3.88 20.69
N ALA A 93 20.40 4.12 21.98
CA ALA A 93 19.85 5.26 22.73
C ALA A 93 20.15 6.61 22.05
N GLN A 94 21.39 6.84 21.63
CA GLN A 94 21.77 8.08 20.93
C GLN A 94 21.07 8.27 19.58
N LEU A 95 20.70 7.17 18.90
CA LEU A 95 19.91 7.26 17.68
C LEU A 95 18.46 7.64 17.99
N LEU A 96 17.91 7.22 19.12
CA LEU A 96 16.53 7.56 19.49
C LEU A 96 16.36 9.06 19.79
N ASP A 97 17.43 9.72 20.23
CA ASP A 97 17.48 11.17 20.50
C ASP A 97 17.54 12.03 19.22
N LYS A 98 17.83 11.41 18.06
CA LYS A 98 17.81 12.11 16.77
C LYS A 98 16.40 12.52 16.36
N LYS A 99 16.30 13.43 15.39
CA LYS A 99 15.00 13.80 14.82
C LYS A 99 14.56 12.73 13.82
N TRP A 100 13.53 11.95 14.16
CA TRP A 100 12.91 10.97 13.27
C TRP A 100 11.62 11.50 12.69
N THR A 101 11.53 11.53 11.36
CA THR A 101 10.35 12.00 10.64
C THR A 101 10.01 11.05 9.50
N ILE A 102 8.81 11.19 8.96
CA ILE A 102 8.43 10.60 7.68
C ILE A 102 8.22 11.72 6.66
N ARG A 103 8.59 11.46 5.41
CA ARG A 103 8.48 12.42 4.31
C ARG A 103 7.75 11.83 3.12
N HIS A 104 6.78 12.58 2.61
CA HIS A 104 6.17 12.34 1.33
C HIS A 104 6.72 13.33 0.32
N TYR A 105 7.29 12.84 -0.78
CA TYR A 105 7.91 13.68 -1.80
C TYR A 105 7.00 13.83 -3.02
N SER A 106 6.89 15.05 -3.54
CA SER A 106 6.04 15.37 -4.68
C SER A 106 6.53 16.63 -5.43
N GLY A 107 5.81 17.00 -6.49
CA GLY A 107 6.02 18.22 -7.25
C GLY A 107 7.22 18.19 -8.20
N ALA A 108 6.95 18.01 -9.49
CA ALA A 108 7.94 18.09 -10.58
C ALA A 108 8.34 19.54 -10.94
N ASP A 109 7.55 20.54 -10.51
CA ASP A 109 7.87 21.95 -10.70
C ASP A 109 8.78 22.45 -9.57
N ARG A 110 10.02 22.86 -9.90
CA ARG A 110 11.00 23.39 -8.93
C ARG A 110 10.62 24.74 -8.33
N SER A 111 9.74 25.48 -8.99
CA SER A 111 9.40 26.86 -8.67
C SER A 111 8.10 27.00 -7.89
N ARG A 112 7.21 25.98 -7.94
CA ARG A 112 5.90 26.02 -7.31
C ARG A 112 5.64 24.78 -6.46
N PRO A 113 5.29 24.93 -5.18
CA PRO A 113 4.91 23.80 -4.35
C PRO A 113 3.60 23.17 -4.85
N PRO A 114 3.35 21.88 -4.54
CA PRO A 114 2.03 21.30 -4.72
C PRO A 114 0.95 22.08 -3.96
N THR A 115 -0.28 22.07 -4.48
CA THR A 115 -1.39 22.87 -3.94
C THR A 115 -2.38 22.05 -3.11
N PHE A 116 -2.20 20.74 -3.02
CA PHE A 116 -3.07 19.88 -2.21
C PHE A 116 -2.63 19.90 -0.74
N ASN A 117 -3.63 19.83 0.14
CA ASN A 117 -3.47 19.94 1.60
C ASN A 117 -3.58 18.61 2.32
N ASP A 118 -3.74 17.49 1.61
CA ASP A 118 -3.83 16.15 2.17
C ASP A 118 -3.16 15.15 1.23
N ILE A 119 -2.37 14.22 1.79
CA ILE A 119 -1.88 13.08 1.03
C ILE A 119 -3.03 12.08 0.93
N ALA A 120 -3.69 12.02 -0.23
CA ALA A 120 -4.75 11.05 -0.47
C ALA A 120 -4.20 9.63 -0.60
N SER A 121 -4.94 8.64 -0.10
CA SER A 121 -4.58 7.24 -0.29
C SER A 121 -4.65 6.82 -1.77
N THR A 122 -4.05 5.69 -2.12
CA THR A 122 -4.17 5.12 -3.47
C THR A 122 -5.63 4.91 -3.88
N TYR A 123 -6.48 4.51 -2.93
CA TYR A 123 -7.91 4.30 -3.15
C TYR A 123 -8.66 5.61 -3.40
N ASP A 124 -8.43 6.62 -2.57
CA ASP A 124 -9.11 7.92 -2.71
C ASP A 124 -8.66 8.66 -3.97
N ASN A 125 -7.39 8.51 -4.35
CA ASN A 125 -6.89 9.02 -5.63
C ASN A 125 -7.60 8.37 -6.81
N ALA A 126 -7.78 7.04 -6.79
CA ALA A 126 -8.51 6.34 -7.83
C ALA A 126 -9.99 6.73 -7.90
N LEU A 127 -10.68 6.86 -6.76
CA LEU A 127 -12.05 7.39 -6.71
C LEU A 127 -12.16 8.79 -7.31
N ALA A 128 -11.11 9.61 -7.17
CA ALA A 128 -11.01 10.94 -7.76
C ALA A 128 -10.52 10.94 -9.23
N GLY A 129 -10.37 9.77 -9.87
CA GLY A 129 -9.88 9.64 -11.25
C GLY A 129 -8.38 9.95 -11.42
N ARG A 130 -7.61 9.96 -10.33
CA ARG A 130 -6.17 10.26 -10.30
C ARG A 130 -5.37 8.96 -10.28
N VAL A 131 -5.19 8.35 -11.46
CA VAL A 131 -4.43 7.10 -11.61
C VAL A 131 -2.95 7.41 -11.85
N SER A 132 -2.05 6.71 -11.16
CA SER A 132 -0.60 6.76 -11.31
C SER A 132 0.00 5.35 -11.49
N SER A 133 1.31 5.26 -11.72
CA SER A 133 2.01 3.96 -11.77
C SER A 133 1.90 3.15 -10.47
N HIS A 134 1.68 3.80 -9.33
CA HIS A 134 1.53 3.19 -8.00
C HIS A 134 0.07 2.86 -7.61
N THR A 135 -0.86 3.08 -8.54
CA THR A 135 -2.27 2.67 -8.42
C THR A 135 -2.62 1.66 -9.51
N ASN A 136 -1.63 0.88 -9.96
CA ASN A 136 -1.89 -0.16 -10.95
C ASN A 136 -2.56 -1.38 -10.28
N MET A 137 -3.30 -2.15 -11.07
CA MET A 137 -4.09 -3.27 -10.55
C MET A 137 -3.24 -4.38 -9.93
N ALA A 138 -1.99 -4.54 -10.36
CA ALA A 138 -1.09 -5.53 -9.78
C ALA A 138 -0.71 -5.16 -8.34
N ASP A 139 -0.41 -3.89 -8.07
CA ASP A 139 -0.06 -3.41 -6.72
C ASP A 139 -1.21 -3.64 -5.73
N TRP A 140 -2.44 -3.38 -6.18
CA TRP A 140 -3.62 -3.53 -5.35
C TRP A 140 -3.91 -5.00 -5.06
N ARG A 141 -3.91 -5.86 -6.07
CA ARG A 141 -4.20 -7.29 -5.91
C ARG A 141 -3.14 -8.05 -5.14
N SER A 142 -1.87 -7.83 -5.48
CA SER A 142 -0.77 -8.67 -4.99
C SER A 142 -0.29 -8.31 -3.59
N LEU A 143 -0.43 -7.03 -3.20
CA LEU A 143 0.11 -6.53 -1.93
C LEU A 143 -0.89 -5.77 -1.08
N GLY A 144 -2.10 -5.54 -1.58
CA GLY A 144 -3.06 -4.71 -0.86
C GLY A 144 -2.53 -3.29 -0.61
N ASN A 145 -1.71 -2.74 -1.51
CA ASN A 145 -1.24 -1.35 -1.49
C ASN A 145 -2.39 -0.31 -1.65
N ILE A 146 -3.64 -0.76 -1.54
CA ILE A 146 -4.87 0.00 -1.56
C ILE A 146 -5.09 0.67 -0.19
N LYS A 147 -5.66 1.88 -0.18
CA LYS A 147 -5.90 2.69 1.02
C LYS A 147 -4.65 3.01 1.85
N PHE A 148 -3.44 2.81 1.33
CA PHE A 148 -2.20 3.27 1.96
C PHE A 148 -1.66 4.54 1.29
N THR A 149 -0.87 5.29 2.05
CA THR A 149 0.04 6.33 1.59
C THR A 149 1.49 5.96 1.91
N PHE A 150 2.44 6.46 1.12
CA PHE A 150 3.84 6.00 1.13
C PHE A 150 4.80 7.12 1.50
N TYR A 151 5.79 6.77 2.33
CA TYR A 151 6.74 7.71 2.91
C TYR A 151 8.15 7.10 3.01
N LEU A 152 9.15 7.98 2.99
CA LEU A 152 10.50 7.65 3.46
C LEU A 152 10.65 8.09 4.91
N VAL A 153 11.34 7.28 5.72
CA VAL A 153 11.81 7.67 7.04
C VAL A 153 13.06 8.54 6.89
N ALA A 154 13.09 9.69 7.56
CA ALA A 154 14.24 10.56 7.64
C ALA A 154 14.81 10.63 9.07
N ILE A 155 16.14 10.63 9.18
CA ILE A 155 16.87 10.80 10.44
C ILE A 155 17.74 12.04 10.32
N ASP A 156 17.55 13.02 11.21
CA ASP A 156 18.20 14.34 11.17
C ASP A 156 18.12 14.99 9.77
N GLY A 157 16.96 14.84 9.13
CA GLY A 157 16.65 15.41 7.83
C GLY A 157 17.24 14.68 6.62
N ARG A 158 17.92 13.55 6.81
CA ARG A 158 18.44 12.70 5.74
C ARG A 158 17.53 11.51 5.49
N VAL A 159 17.33 11.17 4.21
CA VAL A 159 16.63 9.96 3.76
C VAL A 159 17.60 9.10 2.94
N PRO A 160 17.38 7.78 2.84
CA PRO A 160 18.16 6.98 1.90
C PRO A 160 17.93 7.42 0.46
N LYS A 161 18.97 7.28 -0.37
CA LYS A 161 18.91 7.58 -1.80
C LYS A 161 17.83 6.75 -2.52
N ARG A 162 17.12 7.41 -3.43
CA ARG A 162 16.16 6.79 -4.34
C ARG A 162 16.26 7.47 -5.71
N PRO A 163 16.16 6.72 -6.82
CA PRO A 163 16.17 7.30 -8.16
C PRO A 163 15.05 8.33 -8.38
N PHE A 164 13.81 8.03 -7.95
CA PHE A 164 12.66 8.93 -8.12
C PHE A 164 12.83 10.27 -7.40
N LEU A 165 13.69 10.32 -6.36
CA LEU A 165 13.95 11.58 -5.67
C LEU A 165 14.57 12.60 -6.62
N ASN A 166 15.19 12.22 -7.74
CA ASN A 166 15.74 13.17 -8.70
C ASN A 166 14.67 14.02 -9.40
N ASP A 167 13.44 13.51 -9.51
CA ASP A 167 12.36 14.10 -10.32
C ASP A 167 11.33 14.88 -9.50
N VAL A 168 11.53 14.95 -8.18
CA VAL A 168 10.63 15.65 -7.23
C VAL A 168 11.38 16.75 -6.48
N HIS A 169 10.68 17.82 -6.13
CA HIS A 169 11.31 19.03 -5.59
C HIS A 169 10.70 19.54 -4.30
N TRP A 170 9.65 18.91 -3.82
CA TRP A 170 8.97 19.28 -2.60
C TRP A 170 8.72 18.06 -1.72
N TYR A 171 8.65 18.27 -0.42
CA TYR A 171 8.19 17.25 0.51
C TYR A 171 7.33 17.85 1.62
N ALA A 172 6.42 17.03 2.13
CA ALA A 172 5.74 17.26 3.40
C ALA A 172 6.37 16.34 4.45
N GLU A 173 6.47 16.80 5.70
CA GLU A 173 7.18 16.11 6.78
C GLU A 173 6.31 16.03 8.05
N TRP A 174 6.34 14.88 8.72
CA TRP A 174 5.66 14.63 10.00
C TRP A 174 6.63 13.95 10.96
N ASN A 175 6.49 14.22 12.27
CA ASN A 175 7.27 13.46 13.26
C ASN A 175 6.82 12.00 13.23
N LEU A 176 7.78 11.08 13.23
CA LEU A 176 7.47 9.66 13.22
C LEU A 176 6.71 9.25 14.50
N ASP A 177 7.03 9.86 15.64
CA ASP A 177 6.40 9.54 16.93
C ASP A 177 4.89 9.90 16.97
N ASP A 178 4.42 10.80 16.08
CA ASP A 178 3.00 11.19 15.98
C ASP A 178 2.16 10.22 15.13
N ILE A 179 2.80 9.26 14.45
CA ILE A 179 2.12 8.31 13.57
C ILE A 179 1.56 7.15 14.40
N ARG A 180 0.23 7.01 14.42
CA ARG A 180 -0.46 6.03 15.28
C ARG A 180 -0.39 4.59 14.78
N ASP A 181 -0.42 4.39 13.47
CA ASP A 181 -0.36 3.07 12.83
C ASP A 181 0.37 3.21 11.50
N CYS A 182 1.39 2.38 11.29
CA CYS A 182 2.15 2.31 10.06
C CYS A 182 2.75 0.93 9.85
N TRP A 183 3.02 0.62 8.59
CA TRP A 183 3.63 -0.62 8.14
C TRP A 183 4.97 -0.33 7.46
N PHE A 184 6.04 -0.89 8.00
CA PHE A 184 7.39 -0.79 7.48
C PHE A 184 7.81 -2.11 6.83
N SER A 185 8.20 -2.07 5.54
CA SER A 185 8.64 -3.23 4.77
C SER A 185 9.56 -2.81 3.63
N ARG A 186 10.24 -3.77 2.99
CA ARG A 186 10.80 -3.55 1.64
C ARG A 186 9.67 -3.47 0.61
N ASP A 187 9.94 -2.96 -0.58
CA ASP A 187 9.03 -3.19 -1.72
C ASP A 187 8.92 -4.71 -1.98
N LEU A 188 7.69 -5.22 -1.96
CA LEU A 188 7.36 -6.63 -2.10
C LEU A 188 6.80 -6.98 -3.48
N LEU A 189 6.62 -5.99 -4.36
CA LEU A 189 5.84 -6.16 -5.59
C LEU A 189 6.55 -7.13 -6.53
N GLY A 190 7.87 -6.99 -6.65
CA GLY A 190 8.69 -7.88 -7.48
C GLY A 190 8.66 -9.35 -7.03
N SER A 191 8.45 -9.61 -5.74
CA SER A 191 8.32 -10.96 -5.19
C SER A 191 6.91 -11.50 -5.37
N MET A 192 5.88 -10.70 -5.07
CA MET A 192 4.49 -11.14 -4.99
C MET A 192 3.77 -11.16 -6.35
N SER A 193 4.18 -10.30 -7.29
CA SER A 193 3.58 -10.26 -8.65
C SER A 193 3.76 -11.55 -9.46
N LYS A 194 4.66 -12.44 -9.02
CA LYS A 194 4.92 -13.73 -9.68
C LYS A 194 4.13 -14.88 -9.08
N ALA A 195 3.66 -14.75 -7.85
CA ALA A 195 2.91 -15.79 -7.16
C ALA A 195 1.53 -15.99 -7.82
N ARG A 196 1.09 -17.24 -7.90
CA ARG A 196 -0.18 -17.62 -8.54
C ARG A 196 -1.17 -18.29 -7.59
N ASP A 197 -0.68 -18.80 -6.48
CA ASP A 197 -1.46 -19.47 -5.45
C ASP A 197 -0.92 -19.14 -4.05
N ALA A 198 -1.63 -19.61 -3.02
CA ALA A 198 -1.29 -19.37 -1.63
C ALA A 198 0.10 -19.91 -1.25
N GLY A 199 0.50 -21.08 -1.77
CA GLY A 199 1.79 -21.69 -1.47
C GLY A 199 2.98 -20.91 -2.04
N GLU A 200 2.85 -20.41 -3.27
CA GLU A 200 3.84 -19.53 -3.89
C GLU A 200 3.94 -18.19 -3.16
N ALA A 201 2.80 -17.61 -2.75
CA ALA A 201 2.76 -16.37 -1.97
C ALA A 201 3.44 -16.53 -0.59
N GLN A 202 3.14 -17.62 0.14
CA GLN A 202 3.82 -17.94 1.40
C GLN A 202 5.33 -18.09 1.22
N SER A 203 5.75 -18.77 0.16
CA SER A 203 7.17 -18.96 -0.16
C SER A 203 7.86 -17.63 -0.50
N ALA A 204 7.20 -16.74 -1.24
CA ALA A 204 7.72 -15.42 -1.60
C ALA A 204 7.92 -14.50 -0.39
N LEU A 205 7.22 -14.75 0.72
CA LEU A 205 7.30 -13.97 1.96
C LEU A 205 8.04 -14.65 3.10
N ALA A 206 8.59 -15.85 2.89
CA ALA A 206 9.21 -16.64 3.96
C ALA A 206 10.36 -15.92 4.68
N ASP A 207 11.11 -15.06 3.97
CA ASP A 207 12.24 -14.30 4.50
C ASP A 207 11.92 -12.82 4.79
N VAL A 208 10.68 -12.40 4.52
CA VAL A 208 10.30 -10.98 4.58
C VAL A 208 10.29 -10.48 6.01
N LYS A 209 10.95 -9.33 6.21
CA LYS A 209 10.84 -8.54 7.43
C LYS A 209 9.87 -7.41 7.17
N ALA A 210 8.72 -7.49 7.84
CA ALA A 210 7.71 -6.46 7.84
C ALA A 210 7.25 -6.22 9.29
N PHE A 211 7.03 -4.95 9.63
CA PHE A 211 6.61 -4.55 10.97
C PHE A 211 5.42 -3.60 10.90
N ARG A 212 4.41 -3.81 11.75
CA ARG A 212 3.28 -2.90 11.93
C ARG A 212 3.21 -2.40 13.36
N GLY A 213 2.98 -1.10 13.53
CA GLY A 213 2.70 -0.51 14.84
C GLY A 213 2.73 1.01 14.78
N SER A 214 2.77 1.65 15.95
CA SER A 214 2.98 3.09 16.03
C SER A 214 4.37 3.47 15.53
N GLY A 215 4.53 4.71 15.07
CA GLY A 215 5.82 5.21 14.64
C GLY A 215 6.85 5.23 15.78
N THR A 216 6.42 5.41 17.03
CA THR A 216 7.30 5.23 18.22
C THR A 216 7.87 3.81 18.32
N GLU A 217 7.04 2.79 18.08
CA GLU A 217 7.48 1.38 18.12
C GLU A 217 8.39 1.04 16.93
N ILE A 218 8.02 1.50 15.73
CA ILE A 218 8.83 1.34 14.53
C ILE A 218 10.19 2.03 14.72
N LYS A 219 10.23 3.27 15.21
CA LYS A 219 11.46 4.02 15.53
C LYS A 219 12.40 3.21 16.42
N LYS A 220 11.88 2.54 17.46
CA LYS A 220 12.69 1.69 18.35
C LYS A 220 13.32 0.51 17.60
N ILE A 221 12.55 -0.16 16.75
CA ILE A 221 13.04 -1.29 15.94
C ILE A 221 14.12 -0.81 14.96
N LEU A 222 13.87 0.30 14.26
CA LEU A 222 14.80 0.85 13.28
C LEU A 222 16.11 1.27 13.96
N ALA A 223 16.04 2.05 15.04
CA ALA A 223 17.21 2.50 15.79
C ALA A 223 18.05 1.31 16.32
N ALA A 224 17.40 0.29 16.88
CA ALA A 224 18.07 -0.93 17.34
C ALA A 224 18.66 -1.78 16.19
N SER A 225 18.21 -1.57 14.96
CA SER A 225 18.70 -2.29 13.78
C SER A 225 19.85 -1.56 13.09
N VAL A 226 19.92 -0.22 13.19
CA VAL A 226 20.94 0.59 12.49
C VAL A 226 21.97 1.25 13.41
N PHE A 227 22.00 0.93 14.71
CA PHE A 227 22.92 1.58 15.68
C PHE A 227 24.41 1.51 15.32
N GLY A 228 24.83 0.54 14.50
CA GLY A 228 26.22 0.37 14.04
C GLY A 228 26.51 0.98 12.67
N ALA A 229 25.56 1.67 12.04
CA ALA A 229 25.66 2.16 10.66
C ALA A 229 26.66 3.32 10.45
N GLY A 230 27.29 3.83 11.51
CA GLY A 230 28.21 4.95 11.43
C GLY A 230 27.51 6.29 11.23
N ASN A 231 28.09 7.18 10.41
CA ASN A 231 27.69 8.58 10.33
C ASN A 231 26.39 8.84 9.54
N ASP A 232 25.86 7.86 8.81
CA ASP A 232 24.61 8.00 8.06
C ASP A 232 23.63 6.85 8.35
N PRO A 233 22.92 6.89 9.50
CA PRO A 233 21.97 5.85 9.85
C PRO A 233 20.76 5.78 8.91
N ALA A 234 20.47 6.84 8.14
CA ALA A 234 19.35 6.85 7.20
C ALA A 234 19.61 5.92 6.01
N GLU A 235 20.83 5.93 5.46
CA GLU A 235 21.23 5.02 4.37
C GLU A 235 21.19 3.53 4.78
N ALA A 236 21.34 3.22 6.07
CA ALA A 236 21.31 1.85 6.56
C ALA A 236 19.90 1.29 6.80
N LEU A 237 18.84 2.10 6.68
CA LEU A 237 17.47 1.66 6.92
C LEU A 237 17.02 0.56 5.95
N ASP A 238 17.49 0.58 4.70
CA ASP A 238 17.20 -0.46 3.71
C ASP A 238 17.71 -1.85 4.14
N ASN A 239 18.80 -1.90 4.90
CA ASN A 239 19.36 -3.16 5.40
C ASN A 239 18.47 -3.81 6.47
N VAL A 240 17.62 -3.04 7.14
CA VAL A 240 16.72 -3.56 8.19
C VAL A 240 15.75 -4.59 7.59
N VAL A 241 15.26 -4.32 6.39
CA VAL A 241 14.28 -5.14 5.66
C VAL A 241 14.85 -5.84 4.42
N GLY A 242 16.15 -5.67 4.15
CA GLY A 242 16.86 -6.36 3.08
C GLY A 242 16.50 -5.85 1.68
N GLY A 243 16.30 -4.54 1.54
CA GLY A 243 15.95 -3.89 0.27
C GLY A 243 15.44 -2.46 0.48
N ALA A 244 15.14 -1.77 -0.62
CA ALA A 244 14.56 -0.44 -0.57
C ALA A 244 13.26 -0.47 0.23
N PHE A 245 13.25 0.18 1.40
CA PHE A 245 12.08 0.21 2.25
C PHE A 245 11.01 1.20 1.75
N GLU A 246 9.78 0.91 2.16
CA GLU A 246 8.64 1.80 2.15
C GLU A 246 8.00 1.81 3.54
N LEU A 247 7.68 3.01 4.06
CA LEU A 247 6.79 3.15 5.20
C LEU A 247 5.40 3.52 4.69
N LYS A 248 4.42 2.70 5.04
CA LYS A 248 3.02 2.82 4.62
C LYS A 248 2.16 3.29 5.80
N VAL A 249 1.30 4.28 5.57
CA VAL A 249 0.33 4.76 6.56
C VAL A 249 -1.07 4.51 6.00
N PRO A 250 -1.99 3.87 6.76
CA PRO A 250 -3.38 3.73 6.36
C PRO A 250 -4.06 5.10 6.19
N GLY A 251 -4.83 5.25 5.12
CA GLY A 251 -5.48 6.50 4.75
C GLY A 251 -4.46 7.57 4.34
N GLY A 252 -4.76 8.82 4.71
CA GLY A 252 -3.97 9.99 4.35
C GLY A 252 -3.49 10.78 5.56
N LEU A 253 -2.53 11.68 5.33
CA LEU A 253 -2.06 12.64 6.32
C LEU A 253 -2.30 14.08 5.83
N PRO A 254 -2.78 14.98 6.70
CA PRO A 254 -2.91 16.38 6.36
C PRO A 254 -1.55 17.03 6.19
N VAL A 255 -1.40 17.80 5.12
CA VAL A 255 -0.22 18.59 4.81
C VAL A 255 -0.37 19.97 5.41
N THR A 256 0.47 20.26 6.39
CA THR A 256 0.53 21.60 7.00
C THR A 256 1.39 22.56 6.18
N ARG A 257 2.45 22.04 5.52
CA ARG A 257 3.35 22.81 4.66
C ARG A 257 4.09 21.92 3.68
N TRP A 258 4.48 22.53 2.55
CA TRP A 258 5.44 21.97 1.60
C TRP A 258 6.81 22.61 1.81
N GLU A 259 7.83 21.77 1.98
CA GLU A 259 9.22 22.17 2.07
C GLU A 259 9.93 21.88 0.75
N ARG A 260 10.83 22.77 0.34
CA ARG A 260 11.62 22.59 -0.87
C ARG A 260 12.74 21.58 -0.59
N LYS A 261 12.85 20.55 -1.44
CA LYS A 261 13.97 19.60 -1.41
C LYS A 261 15.23 20.32 -1.92
N THR A 262 16.18 20.54 -1.02
CA THR A 262 17.50 21.13 -1.32
C THR A 262 18.42 20.13 -1.98
#